data_AF-A0A671PPI1-F1
#
_entry.id   AF-A0A671PPI1-F1
#
_cell.length_a   1.000
_cell.length_b   1.000
_cell.length_c   1.000
_cell.angle_alpha   90.00
_cell.angle_beta   90.00
_cell.angle_gamma   90.00
#
_symmetry.space_group_name_H-M   'P 1'
#
loop_
_entity.id
_entity.type
_entity.pdbx_description
1 polymer ?
#
loop_
_entity_poly.entity_id
_entity_poly.type
_entity_poly.pdbx_seq_one_letter_code
_entity_poly.pdbx_strand_id
1 'polypeptide(L)'
;MTSLTQRNSGLVQRRTEASRSAADKEKSPGEDEDESRRGEEDDDNKGDAKETRLTLMEEVLLLGLKDREVICKSDAPTGDMLLDEALKHVKETQPPETVQSWIELLSGETWNPLKLHYQLRNVRERLAKNLVEKGVLTTEKQNFLLFDMTTHPLTNNTIKQRLVRKVQESVLEKWVNDPQRMDKRLLALLFLAHSSDVLENAFSPLLDDQYDLAMKRVRMLLDLEPEAEAAKSGANELLWAVVAAFTK
;
A
#
# COMPACT_ATOMS: atom_id res chain seq x y z
N MET A 1 53.25 28.76 -4.51
CA MET A 1 53.77 27.48 -5.02
C MET A 1 53.01 26.37 -4.32
N THR A 2 52.43 25.42 -5.10
CA THR A 2 52.19 23.99 -4.79
C THR A 2 51.56 23.60 -3.44
N SER A 3 50.59 22.69 -3.29
CA SER A 3 49.97 21.70 -4.17
C SER A 3 48.86 21.02 -3.33
N LEU A 4 47.80 20.55 -4.00
CA LEU A 4 46.81 19.60 -3.49
C LEU A 4 47.47 18.37 -2.85
N THR A 5 46.78 17.75 -1.87
CA THR A 5 46.79 16.28 -1.76
C THR A 5 45.49 15.73 -1.18
N GLN A 6 44.81 15.03 -2.08
CA GLN A 6 43.71 14.08 -1.94
C GLN A 6 44.08 12.93 -0.97
N ARG A 7 43.14 12.47 -0.14
CA ARG A 7 43.26 11.16 0.52
C ARG A 7 41.99 10.34 0.31
N ASN A 8 42.21 9.29 -0.46
CA ASN A 8 41.28 8.25 -0.89
C ASN A 8 40.95 7.29 0.25
N SER A 9 39.69 6.83 0.25
CA SER A 9 39.24 5.43 0.39
C SER A 9 40.31 4.37 0.68
N GLY A 10 40.12 3.59 1.75
CA GLY A 10 40.88 2.37 2.04
C GLY A 10 40.01 1.28 2.65
N LEU A 11 39.21 0.60 1.82
CA LEU A 11 38.65 -0.72 2.11
C LEU A 11 39.78 -1.77 2.03
N VAL A 12 39.99 -2.51 3.10
CA VAL A 12 41.06 -3.51 3.24
C VAL A 12 40.57 -4.85 2.67
N GLN A 13 41.11 -5.26 1.52
CA GLN A 13 40.95 -6.60 0.95
C GLN A 13 41.97 -7.57 1.58
N ARG A 14 41.46 -8.69 2.13
CA ARG A 14 42.27 -9.78 2.68
C ARG A 14 42.70 -10.71 1.54
N ARG A 15 44.02 -10.91 1.42
CA ARG A 15 44.72 -11.77 0.46
C ARG A 15 44.53 -13.25 0.79
N THR A 16 44.15 -14.08 -0.17
CA THR A 16 44.21 -15.55 -0.09
C THR A 16 45.30 -16.04 -1.04
N GLU A 17 46.33 -16.66 -0.48
CA GLU A 17 47.37 -17.36 -1.24
C GLU A 17 47.01 -18.83 -1.45
N ALA A 18 47.47 -19.33 -2.59
CA ALA A 18 47.10 -20.58 -3.22
C ALA A 18 47.69 -21.83 -2.56
N SER A 19 47.08 -22.99 -2.81
CA SER A 19 47.77 -24.28 -2.73
C SER A 19 47.36 -25.14 -3.92
N ARG A 20 48.30 -25.32 -4.84
CA ARG A 20 48.29 -26.32 -5.91
C ARG A 20 48.93 -27.59 -5.36
N SER A 21 48.44 -28.77 -5.73
CA SER A 21 49.19 -29.86 -6.39
C SER A 21 48.54 -31.22 -6.12
N ALA A 22 48.22 -31.94 -7.20
CA ALA A 22 47.86 -33.35 -7.22
C ALA A 22 49.04 -34.14 -7.78
N ALA A 23 49.44 -35.24 -7.13
CA ALA A 23 50.25 -36.33 -7.68
C ALA A 23 50.29 -37.54 -6.72
N ASP A 24 49.50 -38.57 -7.04
CA ASP A 24 49.89 -39.96 -7.31
C ASP A 24 51.00 -40.68 -6.49
N LYS A 25 50.66 -41.76 -5.75
CA LYS A 25 51.27 -43.13 -5.83
C LYS A 25 50.78 -44.16 -4.77
N GLU A 26 50.18 -45.24 -5.28
CA GLU A 26 50.34 -46.69 -5.00
C GLU A 26 50.60 -47.32 -3.59
N LYS A 27 49.68 -48.26 -3.23
CA LYS A 27 49.86 -49.72 -2.89
C LYS A 27 50.16 -50.22 -1.44
N SER A 28 49.08 -50.60 -0.73
CA SER A 28 48.71 -51.81 0.09
C SER A 28 49.73 -52.64 0.94
N PRO A 29 49.29 -53.62 1.78
CA PRO A 29 48.20 -53.69 2.80
C PRO A 29 48.72 -54.22 4.18
N GLY A 30 47.93 -54.15 5.25
CA GLY A 30 48.25 -54.81 6.53
C GLY A 30 47.10 -54.77 7.54
N GLU A 31 46.71 -55.95 7.99
CA GLU A 31 45.60 -56.29 8.90
C GLU A 31 45.85 -55.78 10.33
N ASP A 32 44.78 -55.50 11.09
CA ASP A 32 44.58 -56.01 12.45
C ASP A 32 43.17 -55.65 12.95
N GLU A 33 42.45 -56.70 13.37
CA GLU A 33 41.14 -56.69 14.02
C GLU A 33 41.27 -56.24 15.48
N ASP A 34 40.35 -55.41 16.00
CA ASP A 34 39.90 -55.53 17.39
C ASP A 34 38.50 -54.91 17.58
N GLU A 35 37.56 -55.72 18.04
CA GLU A 35 36.22 -55.31 18.46
C GLU A 35 36.27 -54.65 19.84
N SER A 36 35.58 -53.52 20.03
CA SER A 36 35.22 -53.03 21.37
C SER A 36 33.98 -52.14 21.36
N ARG A 37 32.84 -52.81 21.57
CA ARG A 37 31.60 -52.39 22.23
C ARG A 37 31.42 -50.93 22.73
N ARG A 38 30.18 -50.47 22.49
CA ARG A 38 29.32 -49.56 23.28
C ARG A 38 29.43 -48.05 23.04
N GLY A 39 28.33 -47.52 22.54
CA GLY A 39 27.97 -46.10 22.57
C GLY A 39 26.88 -45.80 21.55
N GLU A 40 25.64 -46.26 21.77
CA GLU A 40 24.49 -45.55 21.22
C GLU A 40 24.44 -44.22 21.97
N GLU A 41 25.09 -43.20 21.42
CA GLU A 41 24.96 -41.81 21.84
C GLU A 41 24.03 -41.13 20.84
N ASP A 42 22.76 -41.06 21.24
CA ASP A 42 21.77 -40.02 20.96
C ASP A 42 22.06 -39.12 19.73
N ASP A 43 21.47 -39.47 18.58
CA ASP A 43 21.27 -38.60 17.42
C ASP A 43 20.16 -37.56 17.68
N ASP A 44 20.23 -36.85 18.80
CA ASP A 44 19.23 -35.85 19.23
C ASP A 44 19.81 -34.43 19.32
N ASN A 45 20.64 -34.04 18.33
CA ASN A 45 20.97 -32.61 18.14
C ASN A 45 20.84 -32.12 16.69
N LYS A 46 19.99 -32.79 15.90
CA LYS A 46 19.69 -32.38 14.52
C LYS A 46 18.39 -31.57 14.45
N GLY A 47 18.25 -30.60 15.34
CA GLY A 47 17.02 -29.83 15.48
C GLY A 47 17.27 -28.37 15.81
N ASP A 48 18.13 -27.66 15.06
CA ASP A 48 18.01 -26.18 14.91
C ASP A 48 18.93 -25.52 13.85
N ALA A 49 19.52 -26.28 12.92
CA ALA A 49 20.47 -25.72 11.95
C ALA A 49 19.85 -25.12 10.68
N LYS A 50 18.59 -24.68 10.70
CA LYS A 50 17.98 -23.93 9.58
C LYS A 50 17.10 -22.77 10.04
N GLU A 51 17.47 -22.11 11.12
CA GLU A 51 16.95 -20.78 11.36
C GLU A 51 17.48 -19.86 10.25
N THR A 52 16.60 -19.42 9.36
CA THR A 52 16.92 -18.47 8.30
C THR A 52 17.39 -17.18 8.97
N ARG A 53 18.70 -16.96 9.02
CA ARG A 53 19.26 -15.73 9.57
C ARG A 53 18.92 -14.57 8.66
N LEU A 54 17.99 -13.74 9.12
CA LEU A 54 17.65 -12.48 8.47
C LEU A 54 18.65 -11.41 8.93
N THR A 55 19.04 -10.55 8.01
CA THR A 55 19.71 -9.30 8.34
C THR A 55 18.71 -8.36 9.01
N LEU A 56 19.20 -7.42 9.83
CA LEU A 56 18.34 -6.40 10.43
C LEU A 56 17.51 -5.63 9.38
N MET A 57 18.02 -5.46 8.16
CA MET A 57 17.25 -4.85 7.06
C MET A 57 16.13 -5.77 6.56
N GLU A 58 16.36 -7.08 6.46
CA GLU A 58 15.33 -8.06 6.09
C GLU A 58 14.28 -8.21 7.19
N GLU A 59 14.67 -8.21 8.46
CA GLU A 59 13.74 -8.22 9.60
C GLU A 59 12.89 -6.95 9.62
N VAL A 60 13.52 -5.77 9.46
CA VAL A 60 12.82 -4.49 9.36
C VAL A 60 11.90 -4.43 8.14
N LEU A 61 12.32 -4.99 7.00
CA LEU A 61 11.49 -5.08 5.80
C LEU A 61 10.29 -6.02 6.04
N LEU A 62 10.51 -7.19 6.64
CA LEU A 62 9.47 -8.17 6.96
C LEU A 62 8.48 -7.62 8.00
N LEU A 63 8.94 -6.81 8.96
CA LEU A 63 8.06 -6.09 9.90
C LEU A 63 7.16 -5.05 9.21
N GLY A 64 7.58 -4.51 8.06
CA GLY A 64 6.84 -3.51 7.29
C GLY A 64 5.82 -4.09 6.31
N LEU A 65 5.96 -5.36 5.93
CA LEU A 65 5.06 -6.05 5.01
C LEU A 65 3.75 -6.39 5.73
N LYS A 66 2.69 -5.68 5.34
CA LYS A 66 1.33 -5.96 5.81
C LYS A 66 0.67 -6.90 4.80
N ASP A 67 0.64 -8.19 5.10
CA ASP A 67 0.20 -9.26 4.20
C ASP A 67 -1.33 -9.36 4.09
N ARG A 68 -2.01 -8.25 3.82
CA ARG A 68 -3.44 -8.27 3.48
C ARG A 68 -3.59 -8.38 1.97
N GLU A 69 -3.65 -9.61 1.50
CA GLU A 69 -3.95 -9.96 0.11
C GLU A 69 -5.39 -9.60 -0.26
N VAL A 70 -5.59 -9.12 -1.49
CA VAL A 70 -6.91 -8.82 -2.02
C VAL A 70 -7.44 -10.02 -2.79
N ILE A 71 -8.53 -10.60 -2.29
CA ILE A 71 -9.19 -11.76 -2.92
C ILE A 71 -10.50 -11.31 -3.58
N CYS A 72 -10.62 -11.59 -4.88
CA CYS A 72 -11.85 -11.36 -5.63
C CYS A 72 -12.93 -12.36 -5.19
N LYS A 73 -14.07 -11.86 -4.68
CA LYS A 73 -15.23 -12.69 -4.28
C LYS A 73 -16.29 -12.83 -5.37
N SER A 74 -16.44 -11.81 -6.22
CA SER A 74 -17.43 -11.77 -7.29
C SER A 74 -16.88 -10.98 -8.46
N ASP A 75 -17.13 -11.48 -9.67
CA ASP A 75 -16.72 -10.92 -10.95
C ASP A 75 -17.83 -10.15 -11.66
N ALA A 76 -18.97 -9.93 -10.99
CA ALA A 76 -20.09 -9.20 -11.55
C ALA A 76 -19.71 -7.74 -11.85
N PRO A 77 -20.04 -7.22 -13.05
CA PRO A 77 -19.73 -5.84 -13.39
C PRO A 77 -20.50 -4.88 -12.48
N THR A 78 -19.80 -3.86 -11.99
CA THR A 78 -20.33 -2.82 -11.11
C THR A 78 -21.07 -1.72 -11.90
N GLY A 79 -20.81 -1.63 -13.20
CA GLY A 79 -21.34 -0.57 -14.07
C GLY A 79 -20.52 0.72 -14.00
N ASP A 80 -19.44 0.77 -13.20
CA ASP A 80 -18.46 1.84 -13.25
C ASP A 80 -17.21 1.36 -13.99
N MET A 81 -16.85 2.06 -15.06
CA MET A 81 -15.74 1.66 -15.93
C MET A 81 -14.40 1.51 -15.20
N LEU A 82 -14.12 2.34 -14.18
CA LEU A 82 -12.84 2.30 -13.47
C LEU A 82 -12.81 1.11 -12.50
N LEU A 83 -13.93 0.86 -11.81
CA LEU A 83 -14.05 -0.28 -10.91
C LEU A 83 -14.01 -1.61 -11.68
N ASP A 84 -14.64 -1.67 -12.86
CA ASP A 84 -14.67 -2.88 -13.68
C ASP A 84 -13.29 -3.18 -14.30
N GLU A 85 -12.52 -2.16 -14.64
CA GLU A 85 -11.13 -2.30 -15.09
C GLU A 85 -10.21 -2.78 -13.96
N ALA A 86 -10.32 -2.18 -12.77
CA ALA A 86 -9.59 -2.64 -11.59
C ALA A 86 -9.97 -4.09 -11.22
N LEU A 87 -11.27 -4.44 -11.29
CA LEU A 87 -11.75 -5.80 -11.04
C LEU A 87 -11.18 -6.80 -12.04
N LYS A 88 -11.08 -6.41 -13.31
CA LYS A 88 -10.45 -7.22 -14.36
C LYS A 88 -8.98 -7.49 -14.05
N HIS A 89 -8.25 -6.51 -13.56
CA HIS A 89 -6.87 -6.70 -13.15
C HIS A 89 -6.76 -7.64 -11.94
N VAL A 90 -7.56 -7.39 -10.90
CA VAL A 90 -7.52 -8.18 -9.65
C VAL A 90 -7.82 -9.67 -9.89
N LYS A 91 -8.74 -9.99 -10.82
CA LYS A 91 -9.07 -11.40 -11.11
C LYS A 91 -8.02 -12.12 -11.96
N GLU A 92 -7.27 -11.38 -12.80
CA GLU A 92 -6.31 -11.97 -13.75
C GLU A 92 -4.93 -12.17 -13.11
N THR A 93 -4.65 -11.49 -12.00
CA THR A 93 -3.36 -11.60 -11.30
C THR A 93 -3.33 -12.80 -10.35
N GLN A 94 -2.31 -13.64 -10.52
CA GLN A 94 -2.02 -14.76 -9.63
C GLN A 94 -0.49 -14.91 -9.48
N PRO A 95 0.07 -14.97 -8.26
CA PRO A 95 -0.59 -14.96 -6.95
C PRO A 95 -1.30 -13.63 -6.62
N PRO A 96 -2.24 -13.61 -5.65
CA PRO A 96 -2.90 -12.39 -5.20
C PRO A 96 -1.89 -11.34 -4.71
N GLU A 97 -2.16 -10.08 -4.99
CA GLU A 97 -1.34 -8.96 -4.52
C GLU A 97 -1.96 -8.32 -3.26
N THR A 98 -1.13 -7.65 -2.47
CA THR A 98 -1.56 -6.92 -1.28
C THR A 98 -2.29 -5.63 -1.62
N VAL A 99 -3.06 -5.08 -0.67
CA VAL A 99 -3.74 -3.78 -0.84
C VAL A 99 -2.76 -2.67 -1.23
N GLN A 100 -1.60 -2.62 -0.58
CA GLN A 100 -0.56 -1.62 -0.87
C GLN A 100 -0.05 -1.78 -2.31
N SER A 101 0.28 -3.01 -2.73
CA SER A 101 0.73 -3.26 -4.11
C SER A 101 -0.35 -2.88 -5.12
N TRP A 102 -1.64 -3.17 -4.86
CA TRP A 102 -2.70 -2.76 -5.78
C TRP A 102 -2.81 -1.25 -5.93
N ILE A 103 -2.64 -0.49 -4.84
CA ILE A 103 -2.63 0.98 -4.89
C ILE A 103 -1.45 1.47 -5.76
N GLU A 104 -0.25 0.94 -5.56
CA GLU A 104 0.95 1.31 -6.34
C GLU A 104 0.80 0.94 -7.82
N LEU A 105 0.26 -0.25 -8.12
CA LEU A 105 0.03 -0.73 -9.49
C LEU A 105 -1.00 0.12 -10.24
N LEU A 106 -2.16 0.39 -9.62
CA LEU A 106 -3.25 1.14 -10.25
C LEU A 106 -2.90 2.63 -10.41
N SER A 107 -2.12 3.19 -9.48
CA SER A 107 -1.59 4.56 -9.57
C SER A 107 -0.43 4.69 -10.57
N GLY A 108 0.26 3.58 -10.87
CA GLY A 108 1.44 3.54 -11.74
C GLY A 108 2.73 3.97 -11.04
N GLU A 109 2.80 3.78 -9.72
CA GLU A 109 4.01 4.01 -8.90
C GLU A 109 4.98 2.83 -8.97
N THR A 110 4.54 1.70 -9.55
CA THR A 110 5.39 0.53 -9.74
C THR A 110 6.47 0.74 -10.80
N TRP A 111 7.65 0.20 -10.53
CA TRP A 111 8.76 0.13 -11.49
C TRP A 111 8.84 -1.19 -12.25
N ASN A 112 7.95 -2.14 -11.98
CA ASN A 112 7.99 -3.45 -12.63
C ASN A 112 7.48 -3.37 -14.08
N PRO A 113 8.34 -3.59 -15.10
CA PRO A 113 7.95 -3.44 -16.51
C PRO A 113 6.79 -4.36 -16.93
N LEU A 114 6.73 -5.55 -16.34
CA LEU A 114 5.67 -6.53 -16.63
C LEU A 114 4.33 -6.09 -16.07
N LYS A 115 4.31 -5.23 -15.04
CA LYS A 115 3.10 -4.76 -14.37
C LYS A 115 2.75 -3.30 -14.68
N LEU A 116 3.42 -2.64 -15.63
CA LEU A 116 3.08 -1.26 -16.03
C LEU A 116 1.69 -1.13 -16.69
N HIS A 117 1.16 -2.23 -17.22
CA HIS A 117 -0.14 -2.24 -17.89
C HIS A 117 -1.34 -2.20 -16.92
N TYR A 118 -1.11 -2.34 -15.61
CA TYR A 118 -2.15 -2.25 -14.58
C TYR A 118 -2.57 -0.82 -14.24
N GLN A 119 -1.78 0.18 -14.66
CA GLN A 119 -2.06 1.58 -14.33
C GLN A 119 -3.39 2.05 -14.95
N LEU A 120 -4.26 2.63 -14.12
CA LEU A 120 -5.50 3.24 -14.59
C LEU A 120 -5.19 4.57 -15.28
N ARG A 121 -5.58 4.67 -16.56
CA ARG A 121 -5.31 5.86 -17.38
C ARG A 121 -6.53 6.77 -17.49
N ASN A 122 -6.25 8.06 -17.65
CA ASN A 122 -7.24 9.11 -17.87
C ASN A 122 -8.37 9.12 -16.82
N VAL A 123 -8.01 8.83 -15.56
CA VAL A 123 -8.96 8.71 -14.45
C VAL A 123 -9.78 9.99 -14.30
N ARG A 124 -9.13 11.17 -14.38
CA ARG A 124 -9.80 12.48 -14.25
C ARG A 124 -10.84 12.69 -15.34
N GLU A 125 -10.49 12.43 -16.59
CA GLU A 125 -11.37 12.61 -17.75
C GLU A 125 -12.55 11.63 -17.70
N ARG A 126 -12.32 10.39 -17.27
CA ARG A 126 -13.37 9.37 -17.10
C ARG A 126 -14.32 9.73 -15.96
N LEU A 127 -13.81 10.20 -14.82
CA LEU A 127 -14.63 10.70 -13.71
C LEU A 127 -15.46 11.92 -14.14
N ALA A 128 -14.87 12.85 -14.89
CA ALA A 128 -15.59 14.02 -15.40
C ALA A 128 -16.74 13.59 -16.34
N LYS A 129 -16.50 12.66 -17.27
CA LYS A 129 -17.55 12.09 -18.14
C LYS A 129 -18.69 11.46 -17.33
N ASN A 130 -18.37 10.61 -16.35
CA ASN A 130 -19.39 9.99 -15.49
C ASN A 130 -20.21 11.04 -14.71
N LEU A 131 -19.60 12.15 -14.29
CA LEU A 131 -20.30 13.25 -13.63
C LEU A 131 -21.16 14.08 -14.59
N VAL A 132 -20.75 14.22 -15.85
CA VAL A 132 -21.57 14.84 -16.91
C VAL A 132 -22.78 13.97 -17.22
N GLU A 133 -22.62 12.66 -17.37
CA GLU A 133 -23.72 11.72 -17.61
C GLU A 133 -24.74 11.72 -16.45
N LYS A 134 -24.28 11.91 -15.21
CA LYS A 134 -25.13 12.07 -14.02
C LYS A 134 -25.75 13.46 -13.89
N GLY A 135 -25.45 14.40 -14.79
CA GLY A 135 -25.96 15.77 -14.77
C GLY A 135 -25.42 16.63 -13.62
N VAL A 136 -24.26 16.28 -13.06
CA VAL A 136 -23.57 17.06 -12.02
C VAL A 136 -22.70 18.15 -12.65
N LEU A 137 -21.96 17.78 -13.71
CA LEU A 137 -21.17 18.68 -14.54
C LEU A 137 -21.85 18.87 -15.90
N THR A 138 -21.46 19.89 -16.64
CA THR A 138 -21.77 20.02 -18.07
C THR A 138 -20.50 19.92 -18.92
N THR A 139 -20.65 19.91 -20.24
CA THR A 139 -19.52 20.04 -21.17
C THR A 139 -19.63 21.38 -21.88
N GLU A 140 -18.63 22.22 -21.69
CA GLU A 140 -18.54 23.53 -22.32
C GLU A 140 -17.24 23.66 -23.10
N LYS A 141 -17.33 24.22 -24.31
CA LYS A 141 -16.16 24.51 -25.14
C LYS A 141 -15.73 25.96 -24.87
N GLN A 142 -14.59 26.13 -24.21
CA GLN A 142 -13.97 27.44 -24.03
C GLN A 142 -13.04 27.72 -25.20
N ASN A 143 -13.33 28.79 -25.94
CA ASN A 143 -12.51 29.20 -27.09
C ASN A 143 -11.40 30.12 -26.59
N PHE A 144 -10.15 29.68 -26.73
CA PHE A 144 -8.97 30.52 -26.55
C PHE A 144 -8.50 31.04 -27.91
N LEU A 145 -7.64 32.07 -27.91
CA LEU A 145 -7.18 32.71 -29.14
C LEU A 145 -6.52 31.73 -30.14
N LEU A 146 -5.90 30.66 -29.65
CA LEU A 146 -5.13 29.71 -30.47
C LEU A 146 -5.67 28.27 -30.46
N PHE A 147 -6.61 27.95 -29.59
CA PHE A 147 -7.15 26.60 -29.44
C PHE A 147 -8.46 26.64 -28.69
N ASP A 148 -9.23 25.57 -28.79
CA ASP A 148 -10.41 25.39 -27.98
C ASP A 148 -10.17 24.32 -26.91
N MET A 149 -10.61 24.58 -25.69
CA MET A 149 -10.49 23.67 -24.57
C MET A 149 -11.87 23.22 -24.11
N THR A 150 -12.06 21.91 -24.04
CA THR A 150 -13.25 21.34 -23.40
C THR A 150 -13.10 21.47 -21.89
N THR A 151 -14.09 22.07 -21.25
CA THR A 151 -14.16 22.28 -19.80
C THR A 151 -15.43 21.66 -19.24
N HIS A 152 -15.39 21.34 -17.94
CA HIS A 152 -16.50 20.67 -17.26
C HIS A 152 -16.95 21.43 -16.03
N PRO A 153 -17.62 22.60 -16.18
CA PRO A 153 -18.07 23.38 -15.04
C PRO A 153 -19.22 22.67 -14.30
N LEU A 154 -19.33 22.97 -13.00
CA LEU A 154 -20.37 22.46 -12.13
C LEU A 154 -21.70 23.14 -12.44
N THR A 155 -22.71 22.37 -12.81
CA THR A 155 -24.08 22.86 -13.03
C THR A 155 -24.95 22.65 -11.79
N ASN A 156 -24.83 21.50 -11.15
CA ASN A 156 -25.66 21.15 -10.00
C ASN A 156 -24.97 21.48 -8.67
N ASN A 157 -25.03 22.76 -8.27
CA ASN A 157 -24.48 23.18 -6.98
C ASN A 157 -25.21 22.52 -5.79
N THR A 158 -26.50 22.17 -5.93
CA THR A 158 -27.29 21.54 -4.87
C THR A 158 -26.70 20.20 -4.42
N ILE A 159 -26.21 19.38 -5.36
CA ILE A 159 -25.55 18.11 -5.02
C ILE A 159 -24.26 18.36 -4.25
N LYS A 160 -23.44 19.33 -4.69
CA LYS A 160 -22.21 19.71 -3.97
C LYS A 160 -22.51 20.18 -2.56
N GLN A 161 -23.48 21.07 -2.39
CA GLN A 161 -23.88 21.57 -1.06
C GLN A 161 -24.42 20.46 -0.16
N ARG A 162 -25.19 19.51 -0.71
CA ARG A 162 -25.67 18.35 0.05
C ARG A 162 -24.52 17.44 0.49
N LEU A 163 -23.51 17.24 -0.36
CA LEU A 163 -22.32 16.47 -0.02
C LEU A 163 -21.52 17.14 1.10
N VAL A 164 -21.23 18.44 0.96
CA VAL A 164 -20.52 19.22 1.99
C VAL A 164 -21.26 19.16 3.32
N ARG A 165 -22.58 19.39 3.31
CA ARG A 165 -23.40 19.29 4.51
C ARG A 165 -23.36 17.90 5.13
N LYS A 166 -23.44 16.84 4.32
CA LYS A 166 -23.35 15.45 4.83
C LYS A 166 -22.02 15.17 5.55
N VAL A 167 -20.91 15.69 5.02
CA VAL A 167 -19.57 15.56 5.63
C VAL A 167 -19.47 16.39 6.91
N GLN A 168 -19.99 17.62 6.92
CA GLN A 168 -20.00 18.46 8.12
C GLN A 168 -20.85 17.85 9.24
N GLU A 169 -22.09 17.44 8.93
CA GLU A 169 -23.01 16.83 9.90
C GLU A 169 -22.42 15.56 10.54
N SER A 170 -21.64 14.76 9.80
CA SER A 170 -21.08 13.51 10.31
C SER A 170 -19.98 13.70 11.34
N VAL A 171 -19.23 14.80 11.26
CA VAL A 171 -18.20 15.17 12.24
C VAL A 171 -18.70 16.16 13.30
N LEU A 172 -19.93 16.64 13.15
CA LEU A 172 -20.58 17.56 14.08
C LEU A 172 -21.79 16.91 14.77
N GLU A 173 -23.00 17.16 14.29
CA GLU A 173 -24.24 16.79 14.97
C GLU A 173 -24.46 15.28 15.07
N LYS A 174 -24.04 14.53 14.05
CA LYS A 174 -24.23 13.07 13.91
C LYS A 174 -22.96 12.29 14.23
N TRP A 175 -22.05 12.89 15.00
CA TRP A 175 -20.81 12.24 15.39
C TRP A 175 -21.07 10.97 16.21
N VAL A 176 -20.33 9.91 15.87
CA VAL A 176 -20.36 8.63 16.58
C VAL A 176 -18.96 8.33 17.08
N ASN A 177 -18.82 8.06 18.39
CA ASN A 177 -17.51 7.78 18.99
C ASN A 177 -16.92 6.43 18.57
N ASP A 178 -17.78 5.50 18.12
CA ASP A 178 -17.39 4.17 17.64
C ASP A 178 -17.39 4.17 16.10
N PRO A 179 -16.21 4.13 15.45
CA PRO A 179 -16.09 4.14 13.98
C PRO A 179 -16.84 3.00 13.31
N GLN A 180 -16.99 1.85 13.98
CA GLN A 180 -17.66 0.67 13.42
C GLN A 180 -19.17 0.88 13.22
N ARG A 181 -19.75 1.84 13.96
CA ARG A 181 -21.17 2.22 13.85
C ARG A 181 -21.41 3.32 12.83
N MET A 182 -20.36 3.95 12.31
CA MET A 182 -20.49 4.94 11.25
C MET A 182 -20.83 4.26 9.91
N ASP A 183 -21.50 4.99 9.02
CA ASP A 183 -21.71 4.55 7.65
C ASP A 183 -20.35 4.31 6.97
N LYS A 184 -20.10 3.08 6.51
CA LYS A 184 -18.80 2.66 5.95
C LYS A 184 -18.37 3.54 4.78
N ARG A 185 -19.33 3.99 3.95
CA ARG A 185 -19.07 4.89 2.83
C ARG A 185 -18.64 6.28 3.30
N LEU A 186 -19.26 6.79 4.36
CA LEU A 186 -18.93 8.09 4.94
C LEU A 186 -17.59 8.07 5.67
N LEU A 187 -17.29 6.98 6.38
CA LEU A 187 -16.00 6.75 7.01
C LEU A 187 -14.87 6.72 5.96
N ALA A 188 -15.04 5.94 4.89
CA ALA A 188 -14.09 5.91 3.78
C ALA A 188 -13.93 7.29 3.11
N LEU A 189 -15.03 8.02 2.93
CA LEU A 189 -14.98 9.38 2.37
C LEU A 189 -14.17 10.34 3.25
N LEU A 190 -14.30 10.28 4.58
CA LEU A 190 -13.54 11.13 5.48
C LEU A 190 -12.03 10.85 5.41
N PHE A 191 -11.62 9.58 5.49
CA PHE A 191 -10.21 9.20 5.38
C PHE A 191 -9.60 9.59 4.03
N LEU A 192 -10.28 9.26 2.92
CA LEU A 192 -9.78 9.56 1.57
C LEU A 192 -9.78 11.06 1.26
N ALA A 193 -10.78 11.81 1.73
CA ALA A 193 -10.81 13.26 1.56
C ALA A 193 -9.70 13.95 2.37
N HIS A 194 -9.36 13.40 3.54
CA HIS A 194 -8.22 13.87 4.33
C HIS A 194 -6.90 13.54 3.63
N SER A 195 -6.67 12.30 3.20
CA SER A 195 -5.43 11.88 2.54
C SER A 195 -5.19 12.56 1.18
N SER A 196 -6.22 13.15 0.59
CA SER A 196 -6.15 13.91 -0.66
C SER A 196 -6.13 15.43 -0.44
N ASP A 197 -6.02 15.91 0.79
CA ASP A 197 -6.00 17.33 1.17
C ASP A 197 -7.20 18.16 0.66
N VAL A 198 -8.36 17.53 0.51
CA VAL A 198 -9.59 18.20 0.03
C VAL A 198 -10.65 18.38 1.12
N LEU A 199 -10.47 17.76 2.29
CA LEU A 199 -11.45 17.81 3.37
C LEU A 199 -11.64 19.23 3.93
N GLU A 200 -10.57 20.02 4.02
CA GLU A 200 -10.63 21.40 4.52
C GLU A 200 -11.57 22.30 3.71
N ASN A 201 -11.70 22.05 2.40
CA ASN A 201 -12.64 22.77 1.54
C ASN A 201 -14.09 22.60 1.97
N ALA A 202 -14.42 21.45 2.57
CA ALA A 202 -15.76 21.20 3.13
C ALA A 202 -15.96 21.92 4.47
N PHE A 203 -14.90 22.25 5.20
CA PHE A 203 -14.97 22.91 6.50
C PHE A 203 -14.82 24.43 6.42
N SER A 204 -14.32 24.97 5.31
CA SER A 204 -14.21 26.42 5.09
C SER A 204 -15.47 27.25 5.42
N PRO A 205 -16.71 26.78 5.20
CA PRO A 205 -17.92 27.54 5.56
C PRO A 205 -18.31 27.47 7.05
N LEU A 206 -17.62 26.68 7.88
CA LEU A 206 -17.95 26.51 9.30
C LEU A 206 -17.50 27.72 10.12
N LEU A 207 -18.16 27.94 11.26
CA LEU A 207 -17.70 28.88 12.28
C LEU A 207 -16.47 28.32 13.01
N ASP A 208 -15.61 29.20 13.55
CA ASP A 208 -14.35 28.81 14.21
C ASP A 208 -14.53 27.69 15.26
N ASP A 209 -15.50 27.81 16.17
CA ASP A 209 -15.77 26.78 17.18
C ASP A 209 -16.18 25.42 16.57
N GLN A 210 -16.94 25.45 15.48
CA GLN A 210 -17.37 24.24 14.77
C GLN A 210 -16.22 23.63 13.98
N TYR A 211 -15.39 24.47 13.38
CA TYR A 211 -14.19 24.06 12.67
C TYR A 211 -13.23 23.33 13.61
N ASP A 212 -12.95 23.91 14.77
CA ASP A 212 -12.06 23.32 15.78
C ASP A 212 -12.60 21.97 16.29
N LEU A 213 -13.90 21.88 16.54
CA LEU A 213 -14.55 20.64 16.95
C LEU A 213 -14.50 19.57 15.85
N ALA A 214 -14.79 19.94 14.60
CA ALA A 214 -14.72 19.04 13.46
C ALA A 214 -13.30 18.50 13.27
N MET A 215 -12.30 19.37 13.26
CA MET A 215 -10.90 18.99 13.12
C MET A 215 -10.41 18.12 14.27
N LYS A 216 -10.84 18.40 15.51
CA LYS A 216 -10.55 17.54 16.66
C LYS A 216 -11.08 16.12 16.46
N ARG A 217 -12.32 15.97 15.96
CA ARG A 217 -12.93 14.66 15.71
C ARG A 217 -12.32 13.93 14.52
N VAL A 218 -11.95 14.65 13.47
CA VAL A 218 -11.19 14.07 12.35
C VAL A 218 -9.84 13.55 12.85
N ARG A 219 -9.11 14.31 13.66
CA ARG A 219 -7.86 13.82 14.30
C ARG A 219 -8.09 12.57 15.14
N MET A 220 -9.16 12.54 15.94
CA MET A 220 -9.53 11.32 16.68
C MET A 220 -9.74 10.08 15.79
N LEU A 221 -10.21 10.24 14.54
CA LEU A 221 -10.29 9.11 13.59
C LEU A 221 -8.94 8.73 13.01
N LEU A 222 -8.07 9.70 12.79
CA LEU A 222 -6.74 9.49 12.20
C LEU A 222 -5.77 8.87 13.20
N ASP A 223 -5.95 9.15 14.49
CA ASP A 223 -5.16 8.58 15.59
C ASP A 223 -5.53 7.11 15.88
N LEU A 224 -6.57 6.57 15.22
CA LEU A 224 -6.95 5.17 15.36
C LEU A 224 -5.92 4.25 14.71
N GLU A 225 -5.67 3.12 15.35
CA GLU A 225 -4.81 2.07 14.80
C GLU A 225 -5.62 1.17 13.84
N PRO A 226 -5.34 1.19 12.52
CA PRO A 226 -6.17 0.50 11.54
C PRO A 226 -6.19 -1.03 11.72
N GLU A 227 -5.09 -1.62 12.21
CA GLU A 227 -5.03 -3.07 12.45
C GLU A 227 -5.93 -3.49 13.61
N ALA A 228 -5.92 -2.72 14.71
CA ALA A 228 -6.76 -2.95 15.86
C ALA A 228 -8.24 -2.77 15.51
N GLU A 229 -8.58 -1.76 14.71
CA GLU A 229 -9.95 -1.53 14.25
C GLU A 229 -10.44 -2.61 13.27
N ALA A 230 -9.55 -3.15 12.43
CA ALA A 230 -9.88 -4.24 11.52
C ALA A 230 -10.15 -5.57 12.25
N ALA A 231 -9.52 -5.80 13.40
CA ALA A 231 -9.70 -7.01 14.20
C ALA A 231 -11.04 -7.05 14.97
N LYS A 232 -11.78 -5.93 15.02
CA LYS A 232 -13.06 -5.85 15.73
C LYS A 232 -14.18 -6.56 14.98
N SER A 233 -15.15 -7.10 15.72
CA SER A 233 -16.33 -7.74 15.15
C SER A 233 -17.16 -6.74 14.33
N GLY A 234 -17.52 -7.13 13.10
CA GLY A 234 -18.31 -6.30 12.18
C GLY A 234 -17.51 -5.29 11.34
N ALA A 235 -16.20 -5.22 11.54
CA ALA A 235 -15.32 -4.34 10.78
C ALA A 235 -15.23 -4.72 9.30
N ASN A 236 -14.98 -3.72 8.46
CA ASN A 236 -14.63 -3.95 7.07
C ASN A 236 -13.11 -3.98 6.96
N GLU A 237 -12.53 -5.18 6.98
CA GLU A 237 -11.09 -5.40 6.93
C GLU A 237 -10.42 -4.72 5.74
N LEU A 238 -11.06 -4.73 4.56
CA LEU A 238 -10.51 -4.11 3.36
C LEU A 238 -10.47 -2.59 3.47
N LEU A 239 -11.51 -1.98 4.05
CA LEU A 239 -11.53 -0.52 4.29
C LEU A 239 -10.37 -0.11 5.20
N TRP A 240 -10.19 -0.81 6.31
CA TRP A 240 -9.11 -0.52 7.25
C TRP A 240 -7.73 -0.83 6.68
N ALA A 241 -7.60 -1.84 5.83
CA ALA A 241 -6.36 -2.10 5.10
C ALA A 241 -5.99 -0.96 4.13
N VAL A 242 -6.98 -0.37 3.46
CA VAL A 242 -6.76 0.81 2.61
C VAL A 242 -6.36 2.02 3.46
N VAL A 243 -7.04 2.26 4.59
CA VAL A 243 -6.65 3.33 5.52
C VAL A 243 -5.21 3.13 5.99
N ALA A 244 -4.85 1.90 6.36
CA ALA A 244 -3.50 1.54 6.79
C ALA A 244 -2.42 1.82 5.74
N ALA A 245 -2.77 1.74 4.45
CA ALA A 245 -1.86 2.02 3.34
C ALA A 245 -1.63 3.53 3.15
N PHE A 246 -2.61 4.38 3.47
CA PHE A 246 -2.49 5.85 3.38
C PHE A 246 -1.93 6.52 4.63
N THR A 247 -1.95 5.84 5.79
CA THR A 247 -1.38 6.35 7.04
C THR A 247 0.12 6.03 7.22
N LYS A 248 0.71 5.28 6.29
CA LYS A 248 2.16 5.00 6.25
C LYS A 248 2.88 6.10 5.47
#